data_AF-A0A917PX33-F1
#
_entry.id   AF-A0A917PX33-F1
#
_cell.length_a   1.000
_cell.length_b   1.000
_cell.length_c   1.000
_cell.angle_alpha   90.00
_cell.angle_beta   90.00
_cell.angle_gamma   90.00
#
_symmetry.space_group_name_H-M   'P 1'
#
loop_
_entity.id
_entity.type
_entity.pdbx_description
1 polymer ?
#
loop_
_entity_poly.entity_id
_entity_poly.type
_entity_poly.pdbx_seq_one_letter_code
_entity_poly.pdbx_strand_id
1 'polypeptide(L)' 'MGPYIKTGLIQIILYGHQRYITQMDFGGVPFDKLKKNIELIGTEILPVIKKYTTKK' A
#
# COMPACT_ATOMS: atom_id res chain seq x y z
N MET A 1 -0.28 0.68 10.10
CA MET A 1 -0.80 -0.12 8.98
C MET A 1 -0.84 -1.59 9.40
N GLY A 2 -1.96 -2.29 9.17
CA GLY A 2 -2.06 -3.71 9.52
C GLY A 2 -1.15 -4.60 8.65
N PRO A 3 -0.80 -5.81 9.12
CA PRO A 3 0.14 -6.70 8.42
C PRO A 3 -0.31 -7.06 6.99
N TYR A 4 -1.62 -7.12 6.74
CA TYR A 4 -2.18 -7.54 5.46
C TYR A 4 -1.93 -6.58 4.29
N ILE A 5 -2.01 -5.26 4.53
CA ILE A 5 -1.78 -4.25 3.47
C ILE A 5 -0.30 -4.26 3.06
N LYS A 6 0.60 -4.41 4.04
CA LYS A 6 2.05 -4.50 3.80
C LYS A 6 2.37 -5.71 2.92
N THR A 7 1.80 -6.88 3.25
CA THR A 7 2.01 -8.10 2.47
C THR A 7 1.56 -7.91 1.02
N GLY A 8 0.37 -7.33 0.79
CA GLY A 8 -0.13 -7.09 -0.56
C GLY A 8 0.72 -6.13 -1.40
N LEU A 9 1.22 -5.05 -0.78
CA LEU A 9 2.13 -4.11 -1.46
C LEU A 9 3.51 -4.72 -1.76
N ILE A 10 4.01 -5.62 -0.91
CA ILE A 10 5.27 -6.35 -1.16
C ILE A 10 5.13 -7.33 -2.33
N GLN A 11 3.94 -7.92 -2.53
CA GLN A 11 3.69 -8.86 -3.63
C GLN A 11 3.88 -8.21 -5.01
N ILE A 12 3.66 -6.89 -5.13
CA ILE A 12 4.01 -6.11 -6.34
C ILE A 12 5.48 -6.26 -6.69
N ILE A 13 6.36 -6.17 -5.68
CA ILE A 13 7.81 -6.25 -5.88
C ILE A 13 8.23 -7.70 -6.15
N LEU A 14 7.71 -8.66 -5.38
CA LEU A 14 8.14 -10.06 -5.46
C LEU A 14 7.65 -10.79 -6.70
N TYR A 15 6.41 -10.50 -7.14
CA TYR A 15 5.75 -11.25 -8.21
C TYR A 15 5.42 -10.40 -9.43
N GLY A 16 5.80 -9.12 -9.44
CA GLY A 16 5.57 -8.23 -10.56
C GLY A 16 4.09 -7.87 -10.78
N HIS A 17 3.26 -7.97 -9.74
CA HIS A 17 1.86 -7.54 -9.83
C HIS A 17 1.81 -6.05 -10.16
N GLN A 18 1.02 -5.69 -11.17
CA GLN A 18 0.93 -4.30 -11.64
C GLN A 18 -0.09 -3.47 -10.85
N ARG A 19 -0.97 -4.13 -10.09
CA ARG A 19 -2.06 -3.49 -9.37
C ARG A 19 -2.33 -4.22 -8.07
N TYR A 20 -2.58 -3.46 -7.02
CA TYR A 20 -3.07 -3.95 -5.74
C TYR A 20 -4.30 -3.14 -5.34
N ILE A 21 -5.40 -3.83 -5.04
CA ILE A 21 -6.65 -3.23 -4.56
C ILE A 21 -6.96 -3.89 -3.22
N THR A 22 -7.27 -3.08 -2.20
CA THR A 22 -7.58 -3.60 -0.86
C THR A 22 -8.61 -2.73 -0.16
N GLN A 23 -9.36 -3.37 0.74
CA GLN A 23 -10.28 -2.71 1.65
C GLN A 23 -9.54 -2.41 2.96
N MET A 24 -9.40 -1.12 3.28
CA MET A 24 -8.69 -0.66 4.48
C MET A 24 -9.61 -0.35 5.66
N ASP A 25 -10.91 -0.18 5.40
CA ASP A 25 -11.92 0.05 6.42
C ASP A 25 -12.71 -1.24 6.68
N PHE A 26 -12.47 -1.82 7.84
CA PHE A 26 -13.27 -2.91 8.39
C PHE A 26 -13.77 -2.49 9.76
N GLY A 27 -15.09 -2.49 9.93
CA GLY A 27 -15.72 -2.28 11.24
C GLY A 27 -15.71 -0.85 11.75
N GLY A 28 -15.71 0.17 10.88
CA GLY A 28 -15.89 1.57 11.26
C GLY A 28 -14.59 2.23 11.72
N VAL A 29 -13.51 2.06 10.95
CA VAL A 29 -12.23 2.72 11.23
C VAL A 29 -12.43 4.24 11.19
N PRO A 30 -11.99 4.99 12.21
CA PRO A 30 -12.09 6.45 12.20
C PRO A 30 -11.41 7.06 10.97
N PHE A 31 -12.07 8.05 10.35
CA PHE A 31 -11.61 8.67 9.11
C PHE A 31 -10.17 9.20 9.19
N ASP A 32 -9.74 9.77 10.32
CA ASP A 32 -8.38 10.28 10.47
C ASP A 32 -7.31 9.19 10.38
N LYS A 33 -7.62 7.98 10.86
CA LYS A 33 -6.72 6.83 10.71
C LYS A 33 -6.65 6.36 9.26
N LEU A 34 -7.78 6.37 8.55
CA LEU A 34 -7.81 6.11 7.10
C LEU A 34 -6.96 7.12 6.34
N LYS A 35 -7.15 8.42 6.62
CA LYS A 35 -6.40 9.51 6.00
C LYS A 35 -4.89 9.36 6.22
N LYS A 36 -4.46 9.09 7.46
CA LYS A 36 -3.04 8.88 7.79
C LYS A 36 -2.44 7.68 7.05
N ASN A 37 -3.21 6.60 6.89
CA ASN A 37 -2.74 5.43 6.14
C ASN A 37 -2.61 5.74 4.64
N ILE A 38 -3.57 6.46 4.05
CA ILE A 38 -3.51 6.90 2.64
C ILE A 38 -2.27 7.77 2.42
N GLU A 39 -2.03 8.73 3.32
CA GLU A 39 -0.85 9.60 3.27
C GLU A 39 0.44 8.79 3.33
N LEU A 40 0.58 7.88 4.31
CA LEU A 40 1.74 6.99 4.43
C LEU A 40 1.98 6.15 3.16
N ILE A 41 0.91 5.59 2.57
CA ILE A 41 1.02 4.83 1.32
C ILE A 41 1.53 5.72 0.20
N GLY A 42 0.97 6.93 0.07
CA GLY A 42 1.31 7.89 -0.97
C GLY A 42 2.73 8.43 -0.88
N THR A 43 3.18 8.79 0.32
CA THR A 43 4.44 9.53 0.54
C THR A 43 5.63 8.62 0.80
N GLU A 44 5.45 7.52 1.51
CA GLU A 44 6.56 6.64 1.90
C GLU A 44 6.62 5.37 1.04
N ILE A 45 5.48 4.72 0.81
CA ILE A 45 5.47 3.36 0.25
C ILE A 45 5.51 3.36 -1.27
N LEU A 46 4.67 4.16 -1.94
CA LEU A 46 4.62 4.22 -3.40
C LEU A 46 5.97 4.60 -4.05
N PRO A 47 6.77 5.55 -3.52
CA PRO A 47 8.08 5.86 -4.10
C PRO A 47 9.04 4.67 -4.04
N VAL A 48 9.05 3.93 -2.93
CA VAL A 48 9.88 2.73 -2.77
C VAL A 48 9.46 1.66 -3.77
N ILE A 49 8.16 1.38 -3.90
CA ILE A 49 7.67 0.41 -4.88
C ILE A 49 8.10 0.81 -6.29
N LYS A 50 7.88 2.07 -6.69
CA LYS A 50 8.29 2.56 -8.01
C LYS A 50 9.78 2.38 -8.24
N LYS A 51 10.64 2.71 -7.26
CA LYS A 51 12.10 2.51 -7.37
C LYS A 51 12.48 1.06 -7.71
N TYR A 52 11.77 0.08 -7.17
CA TYR A 52 12.07 -1.35 -7.37
C TYR A 52 11.32 -1.98 -8.54
N THR A 53 10.25 -1.36 -9.05
CA THR A 53 9.42 -1.93 -10.14
C THR A 53 9.43 -1.14 -11.44
N THR A 54 10.04 0.05 -11.48
CA THR A 54 10.20 0.80 -12.73
C THR A 54 11.12 0.02 -13.66
N LYS A 55 10.55 -0.56 -14.71
CA LYS A 55 11.31 -1.06 -15.85
C LYS A 55 11.95 0.14 -16.56
N LYS A 56 13.24 0.00 -16.90
CA LYS A 56 13.93 0.92 -17.83
C LYS A 56 13.18 0.99 -19.15
#